data_AF-A0A914Z4N7-F1
#
_entry.id   AF-A0A914Z4N7-F1
#
_cell.length_a   1.000
_cell.length_b   1.000
_cell.length_c   1.000
_cell.angle_alpha   90.00
_cell.angle_beta   90.00
_cell.angle_gamma   90.00
#
_symmetry.space_group_name_H-M   'P 1'
#
loop_
_entity.id
_entity.type
_entity.pdbx_description
1 polymer ?
#
loop_
_entity_poly.entity_id
_entity_poly.type
_entity_poly.pdbx_seq_one_letter_code
_entity_poly.pdbx_strand_id
1 'polypeptide(L)'
;MGLLRLLRVVRIDPGATALIHCSAGVGRTGTVMAIELALRAILDGKEVNILEIVKEIRCHRACAVQTEGQYVFIHRCLIEFVKAKKLAKAEVLEFATQYANYKGGGQIQNPQTAPIVILRPPDAAAVAAAKQP
;
A
#
# COMPACT_ATOMS: atom_id res chain seq x y z
N MET A 1 -13.49 0.09 -6.64
CA MET A 1 -12.59 -0.50 -5.62
C MET A 1 -12.57 -2.04 -5.73
N GLY A 2 -12.26 -2.60 -6.90
CA GLY A 2 -12.22 -4.06 -7.09
C GLY A 2 -10.94 -4.72 -6.56
N LEU A 3 -9.81 -4.01 -6.59
CA LEU A 3 -8.50 -4.55 -6.21
C LEU A 3 -8.43 -4.99 -4.74
N LEU A 4 -8.89 -4.17 -3.79
CA LEU A 4 -8.86 -4.55 -2.37
C LEU A 4 -9.75 -5.77 -2.09
N ARG A 5 -10.85 -5.91 -2.82
CA ARG A 5 -11.74 -7.08 -2.74
C ARG A 5 -11.05 -8.33 -3.30
N LEU A 6 -10.33 -8.20 -4.43
CA LEU A 6 -9.52 -9.28 -5.00
C LEU A 6 -8.46 -9.76 -4.01
N LEU A 7 -7.70 -8.83 -3.41
CA LEU A 7 -6.67 -9.17 -2.41
C LEU A 7 -7.25 -9.83 -1.16
N ARG A 8 -8.48 -9.48 -0.77
CA ARG A 8 -9.19 -10.18 0.30
C ARG A 8 -9.47 -11.65 -0.07
N VAL A 9 -9.90 -11.92 -1.31
CA VAL A 9 -10.15 -13.30 -1.78
C VAL A 9 -8.85 -14.11 -1.77
N VAL A 10 -7.74 -13.52 -2.20
CA VAL A 10 -6.43 -14.18 -2.18
C VAL A 10 -6.01 -14.59 -0.76
N ARG A 11 -6.38 -13.80 0.26
CA ARG A 11 -6.06 -14.10 1.66
C ARG A 11 -6.94 -15.16 2.33
N ILE A 12 -7.99 -15.66 1.65
CA ILE A 12 -8.89 -16.68 2.23
C ILE A 12 -8.12 -17.99 2.49
N ASP A 13 -7.19 -18.33 1.59
CA ASP A 13 -6.29 -19.46 1.76
C ASP A 13 -4.85 -18.97 2.02
N PRO A 14 -4.43 -18.86 3.30
CA PRO A 14 -3.10 -18.37 3.63
C PRO A 14 -1.97 -19.33 3.21
N GLY A 15 -2.27 -20.58 2.84
CA GLY A 15 -1.29 -21.55 2.33
C GLY A 15 -1.08 -21.45 0.81
N ALA A 16 -1.96 -20.76 0.09
CA ALA A 16 -1.88 -20.64 -1.36
C ALA A 16 -0.82 -19.62 -1.80
N THR A 17 -0.05 -19.99 -2.82
CA THR A 17 0.83 -19.04 -3.53
C THR A 17 0.06 -18.39 -4.68
N ALA A 18 -0.10 -17.06 -4.62
CA ALA A 18 -0.76 -16.31 -5.67
C ALA A 18 0.21 -15.97 -6.82
N LEU A 19 -0.15 -16.34 -8.06
CA LEU A 19 0.53 -15.88 -9.26
C LEU A 19 -0.05 -14.54 -9.71
N ILE A 20 0.80 -13.51 -9.79
CA ILE A 20 0.41 -12.17 -10.23
C ILE A 20 1.27 -11.79 -11.42
N HIS A 21 0.65 -11.52 -12.57
CA HIS A 21 1.37 -11.07 -13.75
C HIS A 21 0.67 -9.88 -14.42
N CYS A 22 1.42 -9.18 -15.28
CA CYS A 22 0.85 -8.22 -16.21
C CYS A 22 1.39 -8.54 -17.61
N SER A 23 2.10 -7.61 -18.27
CA SER A 23 2.83 -7.93 -19.51
C SER A 23 4.27 -8.34 -19.17
N ALA A 24 5.13 -7.37 -18.83
CA ALA A 24 6.51 -7.65 -18.38
C ALA A 24 6.63 -8.15 -16.93
N GLY A 25 5.52 -8.17 -16.17
CA GLY A 25 5.51 -8.67 -14.79
C GLY A 25 6.32 -7.84 -13.80
N VAL A 26 6.41 -6.53 -13.99
CA VAL A 26 7.22 -5.64 -13.13
C VAL A 26 6.44 -4.40 -12.65
N GLY A 27 5.76 -3.67 -13.53
CA GLY A 27 5.02 -2.46 -13.18
C GLY A 27 3.79 -2.75 -12.32
N ARG A 28 2.65 -3.07 -12.96
CA ARG A 28 1.39 -3.40 -12.26
C ARG A 28 1.53 -4.56 -11.29
N THR A 29 2.36 -5.56 -11.62
CA THR A 29 2.65 -6.70 -10.74
C THR A 29 3.30 -6.22 -9.45
N GLY A 30 4.39 -5.44 -9.55
CA GLY A 30 5.06 -4.87 -8.39
C GLY A 30 4.15 -3.94 -7.58
N THR A 31 3.27 -3.19 -8.26
CA THR A 31 2.27 -2.33 -7.59
C THR A 31 1.32 -3.15 -6.72
N VAL A 32 0.76 -4.24 -7.24
CA VAL A 32 -0.16 -5.09 -6.49
C VAL A 32 0.57 -5.80 -5.35
N MET A 33 1.80 -6.28 -5.58
CA MET A 33 2.63 -6.89 -4.54
C MET A 33 2.92 -5.90 -3.39
N ALA A 34 3.31 -4.67 -3.72
CA ALA A 34 3.58 -3.63 -2.71
C ALA A 34 2.34 -3.29 -1.88
N ILE A 35 1.16 -3.21 -2.52
CA ILE A 35 -0.12 -3.01 -1.82
C ILE A 35 -0.38 -4.18 -0.87
N GLU A 36 -0.18 -5.42 -1.31
CA GLU A 36 -0.43 -6.59 -0.45
C GLU A 36 0.51 -6.65 0.76
N LEU A 37 1.81 -6.45 0.54
CA LEU A 37 2.80 -6.44 1.63
C LEU A 37 2.50 -5.33 2.64
N ALA A 38 2.18 -4.13 2.14
CA ALA A 38 1.77 -3.02 2.98
C ALA A 38 0.51 -3.38 3.77
N LEU A 39 -0.57 -3.84 3.12
CA LEU A 39 -1.82 -4.22 3.79
C LEU A 39 -1.61 -5.28 4.89
N ARG A 40 -0.78 -6.29 4.64
CA ARG A 40 -0.45 -7.31 5.65
C ARG A 40 0.25 -6.67 6.85
N ALA A 41 1.23 -5.80 6.63
CA ALA A 41 1.87 -5.07 7.70
C ALA A 41 0.88 -4.20 8.49
N ILE A 42 -0.04 -3.47 7.83
CA ILE A 42 -1.12 -2.72 8.52
C ILE A 42 -1.98 -3.65 9.38
N LEU A 43 -2.42 -4.79 8.81
CA LEU A 43 -3.27 -5.76 9.48
C LEU A 43 -2.58 -6.48 10.64
N ASP A 44 -1.26 -6.56 10.62
CA ASP A 44 -0.42 -7.06 11.71
C ASP A 44 -0.01 -5.96 12.71
N GLY A 45 -0.48 -4.73 12.53
CA GLY A 45 -0.16 -3.60 13.40
C GLY A 45 1.26 -3.10 13.26
N LYS A 46 1.95 -3.41 12.17
CA LYS A 46 3.33 -3.00 11.89
C LYS A 46 3.38 -1.66 11.16
N GLU A 47 4.51 -0.99 11.30
CA GLU A 47 4.78 0.23 10.56
C GLU A 47 4.99 -0.05 9.08
N VAL A 48 4.48 0.83 8.22
CA VAL A 48 4.60 0.67 6.77
C VAL A 48 5.43 1.80 6.18
N ASN A 49 6.54 1.41 5.55
CA ASN A 49 7.36 2.27 4.72
C ASN A 49 7.31 1.75 3.27
N ILE A 50 6.59 2.47 2.40
CA ILE A 50 6.39 2.04 1.00
C ILE A 50 7.69 2.06 0.21
N LEU A 51 8.61 2.98 0.50
CA LEU A 51 9.90 3.04 -0.17
C LEU A 51 10.70 1.78 0.12
N GLU A 52 10.77 1.35 1.38
CA GLU A 52 11.49 0.14 1.78
C GLU A 52 10.83 -1.12 1.21
N ILE A 53 9.50 -1.22 1.22
CA ILE A 53 8.79 -2.33 0.57
C ILE A 53 9.13 -2.39 -0.92
N VAL A 54 9.13 -1.26 -1.63
CA VAL A 54 9.46 -1.24 -3.06
C VAL A 54 10.93 -1.59 -3.30
N LYS A 55 11.85 -1.14 -2.45
CA LYS A 55 13.27 -1.55 -2.50
C LYS A 55 13.41 -3.06 -2.32
N GLU A 56 12.75 -3.63 -1.31
CA GLU A 56 12.76 -5.07 -1.04
C GLU A 56 12.21 -5.87 -2.24
N ILE A 57 11.06 -5.46 -2.80
CA ILE A 57 10.52 -6.10 -4.01
C ILE A 57 11.54 -6.01 -5.15
N ARG A 58 12.25 -4.88 -5.31
CA ARG A 58 13.27 -4.71 -6.35
C ARG A 58 14.49 -5.59 -6.16
N CYS A 59 14.82 -5.99 -4.93
CA CYS A 59 15.85 -7.00 -4.66
C CYS A 59 15.47 -8.39 -5.21
N HIS A 60 14.18 -8.72 -5.26
CA HIS A 60 13.68 -10.00 -5.81
C HIS A 60 13.23 -9.91 -7.27
N ARG A 61 12.80 -8.73 -7.72
CA ARG A 61 12.26 -8.47 -9.06
C ARG A 61 12.64 -7.07 -9.53
N ALA A 62 13.68 -6.99 -10.35
CA ALA A 62 14.19 -5.72 -10.88
C ALA A 62 13.09 -4.88 -11.55
N CYS A 63 13.21 -3.56 -11.41
CA CYS A 63 12.29 -2.57 -11.99
C CYS A 63 10.82 -2.68 -11.53
N ALA A 64 10.55 -3.35 -10.41
CA ALA A 64 9.21 -3.36 -9.82
C ALA A 64 8.73 -1.94 -9.49
N VAL A 65 7.45 -1.66 -9.76
CA VAL A 65 6.86 -0.30 -9.68
C VAL A 65 7.63 0.67 -10.58
N GLN A 66 7.23 0.73 -11.85
CA GLN A 66 7.99 1.40 -12.91
C GLN A 66 7.72 2.90 -13.02
N THR A 67 6.52 3.35 -12.65
CA THR A 67 6.12 4.75 -12.83
C THR A 67 5.73 5.39 -11.51
N GLU A 68 5.90 6.71 -11.44
CA GLU A 68 5.42 7.52 -10.31
C GLU A 68 3.93 7.28 -10.05
N GLY A 69 3.09 7.27 -11.09
CA GLY A 69 1.66 7.03 -10.95
C GLY A 69 1.33 5.68 -10.29
N GLN A 70 2.15 4.65 -10.52
CA GLN A 70 2.00 3.36 -9.83
C GLN A 70 2.37 3.49 -8.34
N TYR A 71 3.47 4.17 -8.03
CA TYR A 71 3.89 4.41 -6.65
C TYR A 71 2.82 5.20 -5.86
N VAL A 72 2.33 6.29 -6.45
CA VAL A 72 1.24 7.11 -5.93
C VAL A 72 -0.06 6.31 -5.79
N PHE A 73 -0.32 5.37 -6.69
CA PHE A 73 -1.49 4.50 -6.60
C PHE A 73 -1.46 3.56 -5.39
N ILE A 74 -0.28 3.06 -4.99
CA ILE A 74 -0.12 2.25 -3.77
C ILE A 74 -0.64 3.03 -2.57
N HIS A 75 -0.12 4.26 -2.40
CA HIS A 75 -0.51 5.18 -1.35
C HIS A 75 -2.02 5.45 -1.32
N ARG A 76 -2.61 5.72 -2.49
CA ARG A 76 -4.05 5.93 -2.61
C ARG A 76 -4.84 4.72 -2.11
N CYS A 77 -4.46 3.51 -2.52
CA CYS A 77 -5.14 2.28 -2.09
C CYS A 77 -5.09 2.08 -0.57
N LEU A 78 -3.96 2.40 0.05
CA LEU A 78 -3.79 2.27 1.50
C LEU A 78 -4.61 3.31 2.27
N ILE A 79 -4.62 4.57 1.82
CA ILE A 79 -5.48 5.62 2.42
C ILE A 79 -6.95 5.16 2.39
N GLU A 80 -7.42 4.68 1.24
CA GLU A 80 -8.80 4.22 1.10
C GLU A 80 -9.10 3.02 2.01
N PHE A 81 -8.17 2.08 2.14
CA PHE A 81 -8.31 0.93 3.04
C PHE A 81 -8.42 1.37 4.51
N VAL A 82 -7.52 2.25 4.94
CA VAL A 82 -7.47 2.77 6.32
C VAL A 82 -8.73 3.57 6.64
N LYS A 83 -9.21 4.41 5.71
CA LYS A 83 -10.49 5.12 5.83
C LYS A 83 -11.66 4.16 5.95
N ALA A 84 -11.73 3.14 5.09
CA ALA A 84 -12.83 2.17 5.08
C ALA A 84 -12.88 1.34 6.38
N LYS A 85 -11.73 0.98 6.94
CA LYS A 85 -11.63 0.23 8.21
C LYS A 85 -11.69 1.12 9.46
N LYS A 86 -11.89 2.44 9.30
CA LYS A 86 -11.86 3.44 10.39
C LYS A 86 -10.57 3.37 11.22
N LEU A 87 -9.46 2.98 10.59
CA LEU A 87 -8.13 2.91 11.19
C LEU A 87 -7.36 4.24 11.03
N ALA A 88 -8.05 5.30 10.60
CA ALA A 88 -7.43 6.57 10.24
C ALA A 88 -6.93 7.32 11.47
N LYS A 89 -5.61 7.49 11.56
CA LYS A 89 -4.95 8.43 12.47
C LYS A 89 -4.78 9.81 11.80
N ALA A 90 -4.51 10.84 12.60
CA ALA A 90 -4.27 12.21 12.12
C ALA A 90 -3.16 12.28 11.04
N GLU A 91 -2.11 11.47 11.18
CA GLU A 91 -0.97 11.38 10.25
C GLU A 91 -1.40 10.90 8.84
N VAL A 92 -2.38 10.00 8.75
CA VAL A 92 -2.95 9.52 7.47
C VAL A 92 -3.75 10.63 6.78
N LEU A 93 -4.35 11.52 7.57
CA LEU A 93 -5.12 12.65 7.08
C LEU A 93 -4.22 13.74 6.50
N GLU A 94 -3.07 13.98 7.14
CA GLU A 94 -2.03 14.89 6.64
C GLU A 94 -1.49 14.43 5.28
N PHE A 95 -1.18 13.14 5.16
CA PHE A 95 -0.76 12.57 3.89
C PHE A 95 -1.87 12.58 2.83
N ALA A 96 -3.13 12.30 3.21
CA ALA A 96 -4.26 12.41 2.30
C ALA A 96 -4.43 13.85 1.75
N THR A 97 -4.06 14.85 2.55
CA THR A 97 -4.05 16.27 2.14
C THR A 97 -2.92 16.56 1.16
N GLN A 98 -1.71 16.07 1.42
CA GLN A 98 -0.59 16.17 0.48
C GLN A 98 -0.90 15.47 -0.86
N TYR A 99 -1.55 14.31 -0.81
CA TYR A 99 -2.01 13.59 -2.00
C TYR A 99 -3.10 14.35 -2.79
N ALA A 100 -4.01 15.06 -2.11
CA ALA A 100 -5.01 15.90 -2.77
C ALA A 100 -4.34 17.05 -3.55
N ASN A 101 -3.27 17.63 -3.00
CA ASN A 101 -2.48 18.67 -3.67
C ASN A 101 -1.77 18.12 -4.93
N TYR A 102 -1.26 16.88 -4.89
CA TYR A 102 -0.72 16.23 -6.09
C TYR A 102 -1.79 16.04 -7.18
N LYS A 103 -3.00 15.60 -6.81
CA LYS A 103 -4.13 15.45 -7.76
C LYS A 103 -4.58 16.76 -8.40
N GLY A 104 -4.33 17.91 -7.76
CA GLY A 104 -4.68 19.24 -8.25
C GLY A 104 -3.80 19.78 -9.38
N GLY A 105 -2.86 18.98 -9.91
CA GLY A 105 -1.93 19.40 -10.97
C GLY A 105 -0.56 19.87 -10.46
N GLY A 106 -0.26 19.69 -9.17
CA GLY A 106 1.09 19.89 -8.65
C GLY A 106 2.06 18.80 -9.12
N GLN A 107 3.35 19.14 -9.26
CA GLN A 107 4.41 18.15 -9.53
C GLN A 107 4.99 17.61 -8.22
N ILE A 108 5.23 16.30 -8.12
CA ILE A 108 6.07 15.75 -7.03
C ILE A 108 7.52 16.01 -7.43
N GLN A 109 8.19 16.91 -6.72
CA GLN A 109 9.59 17.25 -7.02
C GLN A 109 10.54 16.03 -6.90
N ASN A 110 10.16 15.01 -6.11
CA ASN A 110 10.82 13.71 -6.09
C ASN A 110 9.91 12.63 -5.43
N PRO A 111 9.36 11.66 -6.19
CA PRO A 111 8.49 10.61 -5.65
C PRO A 111 9.15 9.68 -4.64
N GLN A 112 10.49 9.62 -4.63
CA GLN A 112 11.27 8.70 -3.80
C GLN A 112 11.70 9.32 -2.46
N THR A 113 11.64 10.65 -2.31
CA THR A 113 11.97 11.34 -1.05
C THR A 113 10.75 11.83 -0.28
N ALA A 114 9.52 11.64 -0.81
CA ALA A 114 8.30 11.90 -0.04
C ALA A 114 8.23 10.87 1.11
N PRO A 115 8.47 11.29 2.36
CA PRO A 115 8.63 10.37 3.48
C PRO A 115 7.24 9.98 3.95
N ILE A 116 6.60 9.08 3.21
CA ILE A 116 5.30 8.54 3.58
C ILE A 116 5.56 7.24 4.32
N VAL A 117 6.18 7.41 5.49
CA VAL A 117 6.28 6.38 6.51
C VAL A 117 4.98 6.50 7.29
N ILE A 118 4.00 5.65 6.97
CA ILE A 118 2.75 5.62 7.74
C ILE A 118 2.68 4.26 8.38
N LEU A 119 2.91 4.23 9.69
CA LEU A 119 1.99 3.74 10.71
C LEU A 119 2.80 3.53 11.98
N ARG A 120 2.60 4.31 13.04
CA ARG A 120 2.76 3.74 14.38
C ARG A 120 1.56 2.82 14.63
N PRO A 121 1.69 1.67 15.32
CA PRO A 121 0.58 0.75 15.53
C PRO A 121 -0.64 1.50 16.08
N PRO A 122 -1.86 1.33 15.55
CA PRO A 122 -3.04 1.64 16.34
C PRO A 122 -3.06 0.64 17.51
N ASP A 123 -3.57 1.05 18.67
CA ASP A 123 -3.71 0.17 19.83
C ASP A 123 -4.12 -1.23 19.39
N ALA A 124 -3.49 -2.28 19.96
CA ALA A 124 -3.65 -3.67 19.56
C ALA A 124 -5.14 -4.09 19.37
N ALA A 125 -6.07 -3.43 20.05
CA ALA A 125 -7.51 -3.55 19.90
C ALA A 125 -8.07 -3.21 18.49
N ALA A 126 -7.58 -2.16 17.83
CA ALA A 126 -8.06 -1.77 16.50
C ALA A 126 -7.53 -2.69 15.39
N VAL A 127 -6.31 -3.20 15.57
CA VAL A 127 -5.69 -4.21 14.68
C VAL A 127 -6.47 -5.52 14.73
N ALA A 128 -6.88 -5.95 15.93
CA ALA A 128 -7.69 -7.16 16.13
C ALA A 128 -9.06 -7.07 15.42
N ALA A 129 -9.70 -5.90 15.41
CA ALA A 129 -10.95 -5.68 14.68
C ALA A 129 -10.76 -5.71 13.14
N ALA A 130 -9.58 -5.35 12.64
CA ALA A 130 -9.29 -5.32 11.21
C ALA A 130 -9.03 -6.71 10.60
N LYS A 131 -8.59 -7.69 11.42
CA LYS A 131 -8.36 -9.10 11.04
C LYS A 131 -9.65 -9.92 10.85
N GLN A 132 -10.81 -9.40 11.26
CA GLN A 132 -12.08 -10.09 11.07
C GLN A 132 -12.53 -10.00 9.59
N PRO A 133 -13.11 -11.09 9.03
CA PRO A 133 -13.39 -11.23 7.61
C PRO A 133 -14.30 -10.13 7.04
#